data_AF-A0AA45BJB0-F1
#
_entry.id   AF-A0AA45BJB0-F1
#
_cell.length_a   1.000
_cell.length_b   1.000
_cell.length_c   1.000
_cell.angle_alpha   90.00
_cell.angle_beta   90.00
_cell.angle_gamma   90.00
#
_symmetry.space_group_name_H-M   'P 1'
#
loop_
_entity.id
_entity.type
_entity.pdbx_description
1 polymer ?
#
loop_
_entity_poly.entity_id
_entity_poly.type
_entity_poly.pdbx_seq_one_letter_code
_entity_poly.pdbx_strand_id
1 'polypeptide(L)' 'MITGLKRSTVYQKMKSDKFPKSVSIGERSVAWVESEINGWVSNNISRRDVK' A
#
# COMPACT_ATOMS: atom_id res chain seq x y z
N MET A 1 -12.51 5.46 -4.48
CA MET A 1 -11.72 4.34 -5.04
C MET A 1 -10.24 4.69 -4.89
N ILE A 2 -9.57 4.25 -3.81
CA ILE A 2 -8.32 4.90 -3.37
C ILE A 2 -7.05 4.37 -4.06
N THR A 3 -7.10 3.19 -4.68
CA THR A 3 -5.99 2.66 -5.49
C THR A 3 -6.58 1.73 -6.55
N GLY A 4 -6.49 2.05 -7.84
CA GLY A 4 -6.97 1.19 -8.95
C GLY A 4 -6.16 -0.11 -9.14
N LEU A 5 -5.60 -0.67 -8.07
CA LEU A 5 -4.77 -1.87 -8.06
C LEU A 5 -5.62 -3.08 -7.70
N LYS A 6 -5.39 -4.20 -8.39
CA LYS A 6 -6.00 -5.49 -8.03
C LYS A 6 -5.49 -5.93 -6.65
N ARG A 7 -6.37 -6.49 -5.82
CA ARG A 7 -6.03 -6.98 -4.45
C ARG A 7 -4.77 -7.86 -4.44
N SER A 8 -4.59 -8.72 -5.45
CA SER A 8 -3.41 -9.57 -5.59
C SER A 8 -2.10 -8.80 -5.68
N THR A 9 -2.08 -7.66 -6.36
CA THR A 9 -0.90 -6.80 -6.49
C THR A 9 -0.56 -6.13 -5.17
N VAL A 10 -1.58 -5.73 -4.38
CA VAL A 10 -1.36 -5.19 -3.02
C VAL A 10 -0.70 -6.24 -2.13
N TYR A 11 -1.24 -7.47 -2.10
CA TYR A 11 -0.65 -8.56 -1.32
C TYR A 11 0.75 -8.96 -1.80
N GLN A 12 1.02 -8.96 -3.11
CA GLN A 12 2.38 -9.19 -3.65
C GLN A 12 3.36 -8.09 -3.26
N LYS A 13 2.91 -6.83 -3.28
CA LYS A 13 3.73 -5.69 -2.86
C LYS A 13 3.95 -5.67 -1.35
N MET A 14 2.97 -6.09 -0.55
CA MET A 14 3.14 -6.36 0.88
C MET A 14 4.22 -7.43 1.11
N LYS A 15 4.20 -8.52 0.33
CA LYS A 15 5.22 -9.57 0.42
C LYS A 15 6.62 -9.10 -0.01
N SER A 16 6.71 -8.08 -0.86
CA SER A 16 8.00 -7.54 -1.34
C SER A 16 8.54 -6.40 -0.47
N ASP A 17 7.98 -6.15 0.72
CA ASP A 17 8.26 -4.95 1.55
C ASP A 17 8.12 -3.63 0.78
N LYS A 18 7.33 -3.66 -0.30
CA LYS A 18 7.00 -2.53 -1.16
C LYS A 18 5.58 -2.06 -0.91
N PHE A 19 4.99 -2.29 0.26
CA PHE A 19 3.70 -1.76 0.67
C PHE A 19 3.68 -1.65 2.20
N PRO A 20 3.03 -0.64 2.79
CA PRO A 20 2.96 -0.49 4.25
C PRO A 20 2.41 -1.75 4.92
N LYS A 21 3.01 -2.12 6.06
CA LYS A 21 2.51 -3.25 6.85
C LYS A 21 1.13 -2.87 7.40
N SER A 22 0.18 -3.78 7.28
CA SER A 22 -1.13 -3.59 7.91
C SER A 22 -1.00 -3.69 9.42
N VAL A 23 -1.57 -2.73 10.13
CA VAL A 23 -1.73 -2.76 11.58
C VAL A 23 -3.04 -3.48 11.90
N SER A 24 -2.98 -4.53 12.70
CA SER A 24 -4.18 -5.19 13.21
C SER A 24 -4.83 -4.31 14.28
N ILE A 25 -6.01 -3.77 13.97
CA ILE A 25 -6.78 -2.93 14.90
C ILE A 25 -7.89 -3.71 15.61
N GLY A 26 -8.09 -4.98 15.22
CA GLY A 26 -9.00 -5.93 15.87
C GLY A 26 -8.88 -7.34 15.28
N GLU A 27 -9.70 -8.26 15.78
CA GLU A 27 -9.63 -9.71 15.48
C GLU A 27 -9.77 -10.04 13.99
N ARG A 28 -10.54 -9.24 13.24
CA ARG A 28 -10.71 -9.36 11.78
C ARG A 28 -10.43 -8.06 11.03
N SER A 29 -9.93 -7.04 11.72
CA SER A 29 -9.80 -5.69 11.18
C SER A 29 -8.33 -5.32 11.03
N VAL A 30 -7.92 -5.17 9.78
CA VAL A 30 -6.62 -4.62 9.41
C VAL A 30 -6.80 -3.19 8.93
N ALA A 31 -6.01 -2.29 9.52
CA ALA A 31 -5.93 -0.90 9.13
C ALA A 31 -4.53 -0.59 8.63
N TRP A 32 -4.40 0.51 7.89
CA TRP A 32 -3.12 1.05 7.49
C TRP A 32 -3.05 2.49 7.94
N VAL A 33 -1.84 2.93 8.29
CA VAL A 33 -1.62 4.34 8.59
C VAL A 33 -1.73 5.13 7.29
N GLU A 34 -2.65 6.10 7.26
CA GLU A 34 -2.91 6.90 6.07
C GLU A 34 -1.64 7.61 5.58
N SER A 35 -0.83 8.14 6.51
CA SER A 35 0.45 8.77 6.18
C SER A 35 1.43 7.83 5.48
N GLU A 36 1.48 6.56 5.88
CA GLU A 36 2.34 5.55 5.24
C GLU A 36 1.84 5.20 3.84
N ILE A 37 0.51 5.05 3.67
CA ILE A 37 -0.09 4.82 2.36
C ILE A 37 0.17 6.02 1.44
N ASN A 38 -0.07 7.24 1.90
CA ASN A 38 0.12 8.44 1.09
C ASN A 38 1.59 8.60 0.66
N GLY A 39 2.54 8.41 1.56
CA GLY A 39 3.97 8.43 1.22
C GLY A 39 4.34 7.34 0.22
N TRP A 40 3.79 6.14 0.40
CA TRP A 40 3.97 5.04 -0.53
C TRP A 40 3.40 5.33 -1.92
N VAL A 41 2.18 5.89 -2.00
CA VAL A 41 1.53 6.25 -3.27
C VAL A 41 2.39 7.27 -4.01
N SER A 42 2.81 8.35 -3.35
CA SER A 42 3.68 9.38 -3.93
C SER A 42 4.99 8.79 -4.46
N ASN A 43 5.66 7.93 -3.68
CA ASN A 43 6.88 7.26 -4.12
C ASN A 43 6.65 6.34 -5.34
N ASN A 44 5.51 5.63 -5.42
CA ASN A 44 5.21 4.81 -6.60
C ASN A 44 4.89 5.65 -7.83
N ILE A 45 4.21 6.79 -7.66
CA ILE A 45 3.94 7.73 -8.75
C ILE A 45 5.27 8.28 -9.27
N SER A 46 6.15 8.77 -8.40
CA SER A 46 7.48 9.24 -8.79
C SER A 46 8.30 8.16 -9.50
N ARG A 47 8.24 6.89 -9.05
CA ARG A 47 8.93 5.77 -9.73
C ARG A 47 8.33 5.41 -11.09
N ARG A 48 7.07 5.74 -11.34
CA ARG A 48 6.40 5.49 -12.63
C ARG A 48 6.67 6.62 -13.63
N ASP A 49 6.73 7.86 -13.16
CA ASP A 49 6.90 9.06 -13.99
C ASP A 49 8.34 9.23 -14.51
N VAL A 50 9.31 8.51 -13.94
CA VAL A 50 10.70 8.46 -14.42
C VAL A 50 10.85 7.49 -15.61
N LYS A 51 9.87 7.42 -16.51
CA LYS A 51 9.95 6.59 -17.72
C LYS A 51 9.67 7.39 -18.99
#